data_AF-A0A1C6QP25-F1
#
_entry.id   AF-A0A1C6QP25-F1
#
_cell.length_a   1.000
_cell.length_b   1.000
_cell.length_c   1.000
_cell.angle_alpha   90.00
_cell.angle_beta   90.00
_cell.angle_gamma   90.00
#
_symmetry.space_group_name_H-M   'P 1'
#
loop_
_entity.id
_entity.type
_entity.pdbx_description
1 polymer ?
#
loop_
_entity_poly.entity_id
_entity_poly.type
_entity_poly.pdbx_seq_one_letter_code
_entity_poly.pdbx_strand_id
1 'polypeptide(L)'
;MHGDGFWLISVEDWLPVMSVARYAAPYDQREEAAVSQYFDMGDQTLWNPSNGASRLFMSQVHVYQAEVGLPSGIGPMKADECQIDPVPFKAFVDALLAWHRRTSHAVMAALAEGFVAAVLVLAERAGIEVNWQPAGYR
;
A
#
# COMPACT_ATOMS: atom_id res chain seq x y z
N MET A 1 -27.60 -1.72 -27.24
CA MET A 1 -26.84 -2.97 -27.37
C MET A 1 -25.57 -2.68 -28.16
N HIS A 2 -24.48 -2.39 -27.47
CA HIS A 2 -23.09 -2.49 -27.95
C HIS A 2 -22.31 -2.92 -26.70
N GLY A 3 -21.65 -4.06 -26.81
CA GLY A 3 -20.99 -4.74 -25.70
C GLY A 3 -19.62 -4.14 -25.46
N ASP A 4 -19.37 -3.75 -24.21
CA ASP A 4 -18.05 -3.49 -23.69
C ASP A 4 -17.76 -4.56 -22.64
N GLY A 5 -17.10 -5.62 -23.10
CA GLY A 5 -16.41 -6.55 -22.23
C GLY A 5 -15.08 -5.93 -21.80
N PHE A 6 -15.05 -5.34 -20.61
CA PHE A 6 -13.82 -5.08 -19.88
C PHE A 6 -14.00 -5.70 -18.48
N TRP A 7 -13.13 -6.64 -18.17
CA TRP A 7 -13.36 -7.71 -17.20
C TRP A 7 -13.47 -7.21 -15.75
N LEU A 8 -14.44 -7.79 -15.05
CA LEU A 8 -14.49 -7.90 -13.59
C LEU A 8 -13.19 -8.55 -13.10
N ILE A 9 -12.41 -7.85 -12.28
CA ILE A 9 -11.26 -8.44 -11.60
C ILE A 9 -11.70 -8.76 -10.16
N SER A 10 -11.89 -10.04 -9.88
CA SER A 10 -12.24 -10.58 -8.55
C SER A 10 -11.00 -10.55 -7.65
N VAL A 11 -11.20 -10.58 -6.32
CA VAL A 11 -10.13 -10.73 -5.32
C VAL A 11 -9.26 -11.98 -5.57
N GLU A 12 -9.82 -12.98 -6.27
CA GLU A 12 -9.15 -14.22 -6.63
C GLU A 12 -8.13 -14.06 -7.77
N ASP A 13 -8.25 -13.02 -8.60
CA ASP A 13 -7.31 -12.73 -9.70
C ASP A 13 -5.95 -12.19 -9.21
N TRP A 14 -5.82 -11.92 -7.90
CA TRP A 14 -4.64 -11.37 -7.23
C TRP A 14 -3.76 -12.42 -6.51
N LEU A 15 -4.12 -13.70 -6.58
CA LEU A 15 -3.35 -14.80 -5.99
C LEU A 15 -1.85 -14.85 -6.41
N PRO A 16 -1.42 -14.46 -7.63
CA PRO A 16 -0.01 -14.45 -7.99
C PRO A 16 0.80 -13.35 -7.28
N VAL A 17 0.20 -12.19 -7.02
CA VAL A 17 0.83 -11.07 -6.28
C VAL A 17 1.00 -11.40 -4.79
N MET A 18 0.12 -12.25 -4.25
CA MET A 18 0.13 -12.66 -2.84
C MET A 18 1.09 -13.83 -2.53
N SER A 19 1.60 -14.54 -3.54
CA SER A 19 2.44 -15.74 -3.36
C SER A 19 3.91 -15.42 -3.01
N VAL A 20 4.40 -14.21 -3.28
CA VAL A 20 5.81 -13.83 -3.04
C VAL A 20 6.13 -13.59 -1.55
N ALA A 21 5.12 -13.54 -0.66
CA ALA A 21 5.26 -13.11 0.73
C ALA A 21 5.54 -14.23 1.76
N ARG A 22 6.11 -15.37 1.37
CA ARG A 22 6.37 -16.50 2.30
C ARG A 22 7.85 -16.85 2.41
N TYR A 23 8.65 -16.00 3.05
CA TYR A 23 9.88 -16.43 3.72
C TYR A 23 10.19 -15.51 4.90
N ALA A 24 10.06 -16.02 6.12
CA ALA A 24 10.66 -15.48 7.32
C ALA A 24 11.63 -16.54 7.86
N ALA A 25 12.93 -16.23 7.81
CA ALA A 25 14.01 -17.06 8.35
C ALA A 25 14.87 -16.20 9.30
N PRO A 26 15.49 -16.78 10.35
CA PRO A 26 16.24 -16.03 11.35
C PRO A 26 17.58 -15.48 10.81
N TYR A 27 17.95 -14.29 11.25
CA TYR A 27 18.95 -13.37 10.66
C TYR A 27 20.42 -13.78 10.92
N ASP A 28 21.28 -13.59 9.91
CA ASP A 28 22.76 -13.63 9.97
C ASP A 28 23.31 -12.20 9.81
N GLN A 29 24.20 -11.80 10.71
CA GLN A 29 24.86 -10.49 10.72
C GLN A 29 26.02 -10.45 9.73
N ARG A 30 25.75 -10.23 8.42
CA ARG A 30 26.77 -9.77 7.46
C ARG A 30 26.18 -8.85 6.39
N GLU A 31 26.44 -7.56 6.60
CA GLU A 31 26.84 -6.53 5.63
C GLU A 31 26.80 -6.88 4.12
N GLU A 32 25.60 -6.96 3.55
CA GLU A 32 25.34 -6.71 2.12
C GLU A 32 23.99 -5.98 2.06
N ALA A 33 23.93 -4.86 1.34
CA ALA A 33 22.73 -4.04 1.24
C ALA A 33 21.49 -4.93 1.04
N ALA A 34 20.59 -4.98 2.03
CA ALA A 34 19.41 -5.81 1.93
C ALA A 34 18.71 -5.46 0.62
N VAL A 35 18.53 -6.45 -0.26
CA VAL A 35 17.91 -6.27 -1.58
C VAL A 35 16.42 -5.91 -1.45
N SER A 36 15.91 -6.05 -0.22
CA SER A 36 14.55 -5.78 0.20
C SER A 36 14.52 -4.79 1.37
N GLN A 37 13.32 -4.27 1.64
CA GLN A 37 13.06 -3.25 2.64
C GLN A 37 11.90 -3.73 3.51
N TYR A 38 12.07 -3.74 4.82
CA TYR A 38 11.03 -4.09 5.77
C TYR A 38 10.14 -2.87 6.05
N PHE A 39 8.83 -3.09 6.03
CA PHE A 39 7.80 -2.18 6.50
C PHE A 39 7.14 -2.82 7.73
N ASP A 40 7.48 -2.30 8.89
CA ASP A 40 7.11 -2.87 10.17
C ASP A 40 6.17 -1.94 10.94
N MET A 41 5.35 -2.52 11.81
CA MET A 41 4.54 -1.81 12.79
C MET A 41 4.81 -2.42 14.17
N GLY A 42 5.67 -1.76 14.94
CA GLY A 42 6.26 -2.36 16.13
C GLY A 42 7.10 -3.58 15.72
N ASP A 43 6.85 -4.73 16.34
CA ASP A 43 7.60 -5.97 16.07
C ASP A 43 7.02 -6.81 14.91
N GLN A 44 5.98 -6.31 14.23
CA GLN A 44 5.30 -7.03 13.15
C GLN A 44 5.70 -6.48 11.78
N THR A 45 6.27 -7.35 10.93
CA THR A 45 6.49 -7.04 9.51
C THR A 45 5.21 -7.17 8.70
N LEU A 46 4.79 -6.06 8.11
CA LEU A 46 3.62 -5.99 7.24
C LEU A 46 3.98 -6.30 5.79
N TRP A 47 5.17 -5.89 5.34
CA TRP A 47 5.60 -6.07 3.96
C TRP A 47 7.13 -6.04 3.84
N ASN A 48 7.71 -6.88 2.99
CA ASN A 48 9.14 -6.92 2.70
C ASN A 48 9.41 -6.99 1.17
N PRO A 49 9.20 -5.90 0.43
CA PRO A 49 9.45 -5.82 -1.01
C PRO A 49 10.91 -5.54 -1.35
N SER A 50 11.27 -5.63 -2.64
CA SER A 50 12.56 -5.14 -3.12
C SER A 50 12.75 -3.62 -2.91
N ASN A 51 13.99 -3.15 -2.86
CA ASN A 51 14.29 -1.71 -2.74
C ASN A 51 13.70 -0.87 -3.89
N GLY A 52 13.64 -1.43 -5.10
CA GLY A 52 13.04 -0.74 -6.25
C GLY A 52 11.55 -0.49 -6.07
N ALA A 53 10.82 -1.51 -5.61
CA ALA A 53 9.39 -1.39 -5.30
C ALA A 53 9.17 -0.45 -4.11
N SER A 54 10.01 -0.52 -3.08
CA SER A 54 9.97 0.37 -1.91
C SER A 54 10.15 1.83 -2.29
N ARG A 55 11.14 2.13 -3.14
CA ARG A 55 11.39 3.49 -3.62
C ARG A 55 10.19 4.01 -4.42
N LEU A 56 9.63 3.19 -5.31
CA LEU A 56 8.44 3.58 -6.09
C LEU A 56 7.22 3.82 -5.20
N PHE A 57 7.02 2.95 -4.21
CA PHE A 57 5.95 3.10 -3.22
C PHE A 57 6.13 4.39 -2.41
N MET A 58 7.32 4.65 -1.86
CA MET A 58 7.60 5.86 -1.10
C MET A 58 7.47 7.15 -1.93
N SER A 59 7.84 7.12 -3.21
CA SER A 59 7.57 8.25 -4.11
C SER A 59 6.07 8.55 -4.22
N GLN A 60 5.23 7.52 -4.33
CA GLN A 60 3.77 7.69 -4.34
C GLN A 60 3.24 8.15 -2.99
N VAL A 61 3.77 7.62 -1.88
CA VAL A 61 3.45 8.10 -0.52
C VAL A 61 3.69 9.60 -0.40
N HIS A 62 4.80 10.13 -0.93
CA HIS A 62 5.05 11.57 -0.93
C HIS A 62 4.07 12.37 -1.79
N VAL A 63 3.73 11.89 -2.99
CA VAL A 63 2.71 12.53 -3.84
C VAL A 63 1.38 12.60 -3.10
N TYR A 64 0.91 11.48 -2.55
CA TYR A 64 -0.41 11.46 -1.91
C TYR A 64 -0.45 12.17 -0.56
N GLN A 65 0.65 12.24 0.20
CA GLN A 65 0.73 13.11 1.37
C GLN A 65 0.48 14.59 1.00
N ALA A 66 0.99 15.04 -0.15
CA ALA A 66 0.73 16.39 -0.65
C ALA A 66 -0.73 16.54 -1.13
N GLU A 67 -1.27 15.54 -1.83
CA GLU A 67 -2.67 15.57 -2.31
C GLU A 67 -3.70 15.58 -1.17
N VAL A 68 -3.48 14.83 -0.09
CA VAL A 68 -4.42 14.75 1.04
C VAL A 68 -4.09 15.68 2.20
N GLY A 69 -2.89 16.28 2.20
CA GLY A 69 -2.44 17.22 3.23
C GLY A 69 -2.19 16.60 4.61
N LEU A 70 -1.96 15.29 4.69
CA LEU A 70 -1.73 14.55 5.94
C LEU A 70 -0.42 13.76 5.89
N PRO A 71 0.29 13.62 7.04
CA PRO A 71 1.42 12.72 7.12
C PRO A 71 0.96 11.28 6.94
N SER A 72 1.77 10.49 6.23
CA SER A 72 1.44 9.09 5.94
C SER A 72 1.57 8.14 7.13
N GLY A 73 2.29 8.53 8.17
CA GLY A 73 2.68 7.62 9.25
C GLY A 73 3.78 6.63 8.89
N ILE A 74 4.25 6.63 7.64
CA ILE A 74 5.35 5.78 7.17
C ILE A 74 6.67 6.52 7.41
N GLY A 75 7.54 5.93 8.23
CA GLY A 75 8.83 6.49 8.61
C GLY A 75 9.86 6.50 7.47
N PRO A 76 11.02 7.12 7.68
CA PRO A 76 12.10 7.08 6.70
C PRO A 76 12.64 5.65 6.56
N MET A 77 12.97 5.24 5.32
CA MET A 77 13.72 4.01 5.07
C MET A 77 15.13 4.16 5.65
N LYS A 78 15.45 3.44 6.73
CA LYS A 78 16.74 3.48 7.43
C LYS A 78 17.21 2.06 7.67
N ALA A 79 18.46 1.77 7.26
CA ALA A 79 19.10 0.48 7.51
C ALA A 79 18.20 -0.72 7.15
N ASP A 80 17.59 -0.68 5.96
CA ASP A 80 16.63 -1.67 5.43
C ASP A 80 15.25 -1.77 6.12
N GLU A 81 14.96 -0.93 7.11
CA GLU A 81 13.69 -0.91 7.82
C GLU A 81 12.93 0.42 7.70
N CYS A 82 11.61 0.34 7.82
CA CYS A 82 10.68 1.46 7.77
C CYS A 82 9.56 1.19 8.79
N GLN A 83 9.47 2.03 9.81
CA GLN A 83 8.45 1.91 10.84
C GLN A 83 7.18 2.66 10.43
N ILE A 84 6.03 2.01 10.61
CA ILE A 84 4.70 2.55 10.35
C ILE A 84 4.06 2.85 11.71
N ASP A 85 3.76 4.12 11.95
CA ASP A 85 2.95 4.54 13.09
C ASP A 85 1.45 4.35 12.76
N PRO A 86 0.73 3.48 13.50
CA PRO A 86 -0.64 3.10 13.15
C PRO A 86 -1.63 4.27 13.16
N VAL A 87 -1.42 5.26 14.02
CA VAL A 87 -2.38 6.38 14.19
C VAL A 87 -2.39 7.32 12.97
N PRO A 88 -1.25 7.95 12.58
CA PRO A 88 -1.19 8.75 11.36
C PRO A 88 -1.40 7.90 10.10
N PHE A 89 -0.97 6.63 10.09
CA PHE A 89 -1.22 5.76 8.94
C PHE A 89 -2.72 5.56 8.69
N LYS A 90 -3.50 5.23 9.72
CA LYS A 90 -4.97 5.14 9.60
C LYS A 90 -5.58 6.44 9.06
N ALA A 91 -5.21 7.58 9.64
CA ALA A 91 -5.75 8.88 9.22
C ALA A 91 -5.43 9.20 7.75
N PHE A 92 -4.22 8.86 7.32
CA PHE A 92 -3.80 8.97 5.93
C PHE A 92 -4.62 8.06 5.00
N VAL A 93 -4.81 6.78 5.35
CA VAL A 93 -5.60 5.84 4.54
C VAL A 93 -7.04 6.32 4.41
N ASP A 94 -7.68 6.73 5.50
CA ASP A 94 -9.07 7.22 5.47
C ASP A 94 -9.21 8.48 4.59
N ALA A 95 -8.24 9.40 4.66
CA ALA A 95 -8.22 10.59 3.82
C ALA A 95 -7.97 10.26 2.33
N LEU A 96 -7.05 9.33 2.05
CA LEU A 96 -6.77 8.84 0.70
C LEU A 96 -8.02 8.22 0.07
N LEU A 97 -8.75 7.38 0.82
CA LEU A 97 -10.00 6.78 0.34
C LEU A 97 -11.09 7.84 0.11
N ALA A 98 -11.20 8.83 0.99
CA ALA A 98 -12.14 9.95 0.81
C ALA A 98 -11.78 10.85 -0.38
N TRP A 99 -10.50 11.07 -0.63
CA TRP A 99 -10.01 11.76 -1.83
C TRP A 99 -10.32 10.95 -3.09
N HIS A 100 -9.97 9.67 -3.10
CA HIS A 100 -10.16 8.77 -4.25
C HIS A 100 -11.63 8.68 -4.68
N ARG A 101 -12.56 8.61 -3.73
CA ARG A 101 -14.01 8.60 -4.01
C ARG A 101 -14.55 9.91 -4.58
N ARG A 102 -13.94 11.05 -4.22
CA ARG A 102 -14.38 12.38 -4.70
C ARG A 102 -13.80 12.73 -6.08
N THR A 103 -12.70 12.08 -6.46
CA THR A 103 -12.07 12.29 -7.76
C THR A 103 -12.98 11.81 -8.88
N SER A 104 -13.56 12.75 -9.63
CA SER A 104 -14.34 12.46 -10.84
C SER A 104 -13.47 12.31 -12.10
N HIS A 105 -12.15 12.50 -11.99
CA HIS A 105 -11.23 12.49 -13.11
C HIS A 105 -10.65 11.07 -13.32
N ALA A 106 -11.14 10.35 -14.33
CA ALA A 106 -10.82 8.94 -14.55
C ALA A 106 -9.32 8.61 -14.58
N VAL A 107 -8.50 9.48 -15.19
CA VAL A 107 -7.03 9.29 -15.24
C VAL A 107 -6.40 9.32 -13.84
N MET A 108 -6.86 10.22 -12.97
CA MET A 108 -6.32 10.36 -11.61
C MET A 108 -6.71 9.15 -10.76
N ALA A 109 -7.94 8.63 -10.94
CA ALA A 109 -8.36 7.39 -10.30
C ALA A 109 -7.47 6.22 -10.74
N ALA A 110 -7.30 6.03 -12.06
CA ALA A 110 -6.47 4.94 -12.60
C ALA A 110 -5.00 5.01 -12.14
N LEU A 111 -4.42 6.21 -12.03
CA LEU A 111 -3.06 6.38 -11.48
C LEU A 111 -2.97 6.03 -9.99
N ALA A 112 -4.06 6.18 -9.24
CA ALA A 112 -4.12 5.91 -7.81
C ALA A 112 -4.44 4.47 -7.46
N GLU A 113 -5.14 3.72 -8.32
CA GLU A 113 -5.66 2.38 -8.04
C GLU A 113 -4.62 1.43 -7.43
N GLY A 114 -3.46 1.28 -8.08
CA GLY A 114 -2.41 0.39 -7.59
C GLY A 114 -1.82 0.82 -6.25
N PHE A 115 -1.73 2.13 -6.00
CA PHE A 115 -1.26 2.67 -4.73
C PHE A 115 -2.28 2.46 -3.61
N VAL A 116 -3.56 2.79 -3.87
CA VAL A 116 -4.66 2.60 -2.93
C VAL A 116 -4.76 1.12 -2.53
N ALA A 117 -4.65 0.21 -3.49
CA ALA A 117 -4.63 -1.23 -3.22
C ALA A 117 -3.47 -1.63 -2.29
N ALA A 118 -2.25 -1.16 -2.55
CA ALA A 118 -1.09 -1.48 -1.71
C ALA A 118 -1.25 -0.96 -0.26
N VAL A 119 -1.78 0.26 -0.10
CA VAL A 119 -2.04 0.86 1.23
C VAL A 119 -3.13 0.11 1.98
N LEU A 120 -4.18 -0.35 1.30
CA LEU A 120 -5.24 -1.17 1.91
C LEU A 120 -4.71 -2.52 2.40
N VAL A 121 -3.84 -3.18 1.64
CA VAL A 121 -3.20 -4.44 2.08
C VAL A 121 -2.34 -4.20 3.32
N LEU A 122 -1.61 -3.09 3.39
CA LEU A 122 -0.85 -2.74 4.60
C LEU A 122 -1.77 -2.48 5.80
N ALA A 123 -2.89 -1.78 5.61
CA ALA A 123 -3.87 -1.53 6.67
C ALA A 123 -4.53 -2.83 7.17
N GLU A 124 -4.90 -3.73 6.25
CA GLU A 124 -5.44 -5.05 6.56
C GLU A 124 -4.44 -5.87 7.40
N ARG A 125 -3.18 -5.97 6.96
CA ARG A 125 -2.13 -6.68 7.70
C ARG A 125 -1.83 -6.05 9.05
N ALA A 126 -1.99 -4.73 9.17
CA ALA A 126 -1.87 -4.00 10.42
C ALA A 126 -3.07 -4.19 11.37
N GLY A 127 -4.15 -4.85 10.93
CA GLY A 127 -5.39 -4.94 11.70
C GLY A 127 -6.09 -3.59 11.88
N ILE A 128 -5.84 -2.64 10.98
CA ILE A 128 -6.43 -1.29 11.02
C ILE A 128 -7.72 -1.29 10.21
N GLU A 129 -8.84 -1.04 10.89
CA GLU A 129 -10.13 -0.84 10.22
C GLU A 129 -10.16 0.52 9.52
N VAL A 130 -10.37 0.51 8.21
CA VAL A 130 -10.42 1.72 7.37
C VAL A 130 -11.79 1.88 6.74
N ASN A 131 -12.15 3.11 6.37
CA ASN A 131 -13.44 3.41 5.73
C ASN A 131 -13.44 2.99 4.24
N TRP A 132 -13.31 1.69 4.01
CA TRP A 132 -13.44 1.05 2.71
C TRP A 132 -14.93 0.84 2.40
N GLN A 133 -15.36 1.34 1.24
CA GLN A 133 -16.61 0.90 0.63
C GLN A 133 -16.25 0.37 -0.76
N PRO A 134 -16.51 -0.90 -1.07
CA PRO A 134 -16.36 -1.39 -2.43
C PRO A 134 -17.27 -0.54 -3.32
N ALA A 135 -16.77 -0.16 -4.50
CA ALA A 135 -17.56 0.61 -5.46
C ALA A 135 -18.91 -0.11 -5.67
N GLY A 136 -19.99 0.52 -5.21
CA GLY A 136 -21.32 -0.05 -5.29
C GLY A 136 -21.67 -0.30 -6.76
N TYR A 137 -22.07 -1.53 -7.06
CA TYR A 137 -22.64 -1.88 -8.37
C TYR A 137 -23.85 -0.98 -8.62
N ARG A 138 -23.77 -0.10 -9.62
CA ARG A 138 -24.90 0.71 -10.06
C ARG A 138 -24.97 0.76 -11.57
#